data_AF-A0A7W5CE31-F1
#
_entry.id   AF-A0A7W5CE31-F1
#
_cell.length_a   1.000
_cell.length_b   1.000
_cell.length_c   1.000
_cell.angle_alpha   90.00
_cell.angle_beta   90.00
_cell.angle_gamma   90.00
#
_symmetry.space_group_name_H-M   'P 1'
#
loop_
_entity.id
_entity.type
_entity.pdbx_description
1 polymer ?
#
loop_
_entity_poly.entity_id
_entity_poly.type
_entity_poly.pdbx_seq_one_letter_code
_entity_poly.pdbx_strand_id
1 'polypeptide(L)'
;MIVRKFIEADMGQIITLFYETVHSINKKDYTQEQIESWANKISLVKIDTDANITARPLFEKRGFKVVKSQIVERNGTKTWNFKMKKSLSNGVKI
;
A
#
# COMPACT_ATOMS: atom_id res chain seq x y z
N MET A 1 28.82 -5.25 -1.69
CA MET A 1 27.37 -5.00 -1.69
C MET A 1 26.66 -6.34 -1.57
N ILE A 2 25.80 -6.54 -0.57
CA ILE A 2 25.07 -7.79 -0.35
C ILE A 2 23.61 -7.55 -0.72
N VAL A 3 23.05 -8.33 -1.64
CA VAL A 3 21.63 -8.31 -2.00
C VAL A 3 20.96 -9.53 -1.39
N ARG A 4 19.87 -9.32 -0.64
CA ARG A 4 19.09 -10.40 0.00
C ARG A 4 17.60 -10.26 -0.31
N LYS A 5 16.85 -11.35 -0.07
CA LYS A 5 15.38 -11.31 -0.14
C LYS A 5 14.83 -10.33 0.90
N PHE A 6 13.75 -9.66 0.52
CA PHE A 6 12.96 -8.80 1.41
C PHE A 6 12.33 -9.60 2.55
N ILE A 7 12.33 -9.02 3.74
CA ILE A 7 11.59 -9.52 4.91
C ILE A 7 10.61 -8.45 5.41
N GLU A 8 9.50 -8.83 6.05
CA GLU A 8 8.49 -7.86 6.50
C GLU A 8 9.04 -6.77 7.44
N ALA A 9 10.12 -7.07 8.19
CA ALA A 9 10.80 -6.09 9.04
C ALA A 9 11.45 -4.93 8.26
N ASP A 10 11.76 -5.11 6.97
CA ASP A 10 12.34 -4.06 6.11
C ASP A 10 11.30 -2.98 5.75
N MET A 11 10.02 -3.33 5.80
CA MET A 11 8.89 -2.47 5.39
C MET A 11 8.93 -1.12 6.07
N GLY A 12 9.16 -1.08 7.38
CA GLY A 12 9.18 0.17 8.15
C GLY A 12 10.27 1.12 7.67
N GLN A 13 11.49 0.62 7.45
CA GLN A 13 12.62 1.44 6.99
C GLN A 13 12.40 1.96 5.56
N ILE A 14 11.85 1.13 4.67
CA ILE A 14 11.56 1.53 3.28
C ILE A 14 10.48 2.62 3.25
N ILE A 15 9.44 2.50 4.09
CA ILE A 15 8.39 3.52 4.22
C ILE A 15 8.96 4.83 4.73
N THR A 16 9.78 4.80 5.79
CA THR A 16 10.44 5.99 6.33
C THR A 16 11.30 6.65 5.27
N LEU A 17 12.15 5.88 4.58
CA LEU A 17 13.01 6.39 3.51
C LEU A 17 12.20 7.05 2.38
N PHE A 18 11.11 6.41 1.94
CA PHE A 18 10.21 6.97 0.92
C PHE A 18 9.60 8.29 1.38
N TYR A 19 9.02 8.32 2.59
CA TYR A 19 8.40 9.52 3.17
C TYR A 19 9.38 10.69 3.25
N GLU A 20 10.56 10.45 3.83
CA GLU A 20 11.60 11.46 3.99
C GLU A 20 12.08 11.98 2.65
N THR A 21 12.28 11.10 1.67
CA THR A 21 12.77 11.49 0.33
C THR A 21 11.77 12.43 -0.36
N VAL A 22 10.47 12.10 -0.32
CA VAL A 22 9.43 12.95 -0.90
C VAL A 22 9.38 14.31 -0.19
N HIS A 23 9.45 14.33 1.14
CA HIS A 23 9.30 15.56 1.93
C HIS A 23 10.57 16.42 2.04
N SER A 24 11.76 15.86 1.80
CA SER A 24 13.03 16.59 1.96
C SER A 24 13.71 16.89 0.62
N ILE A 25 13.71 15.93 -0.31
CA ILE A 25 14.44 16.02 -1.58
C ILE A 25 13.51 16.51 -2.68
N ASN A 26 12.40 15.81 -2.93
CA ASN A 26 11.51 16.08 -4.06
C ASN A 26 10.52 17.23 -3.83
N LYS A 27 10.42 17.77 -2.61
CA LYS A 27 9.41 18.77 -2.26
C LYS A 27 9.42 20.06 -3.10
N LYS A 28 10.50 20.33 -3.82
CA LYS A 28 10.63 21.52 -4.67
C LYS A 28 9.91 21.37 -6.01
N ASP A 29 9.67 20.13 -6.44
CA ASP A 29 9.10 19.80 -7.75
C ASP A 29 7.57 19.65 -7.71
N TYR A 30 6.97 19.70 -6.51
CA TYR A 30 5.57 19.36 -6.27
C TYR A 30 4.89 20.30 -5.28
N THR A 31 3.56 20.40 -5.37
CA THR A 31 2.77 21.13 -4.39
C THR A 31 2.62 20.32 -3.09
N GLN A 32 2.31 20.99 -1.99
CA GLN A 32 2.07 20.33 -0.70
C GLN A 32 0.92 19.31 -0.80
N GLU A 33 -0.13 19.61 -1.56
CA GLU A 33 -1.26 18.72 -1.80
C GLU A 33 -0.85 17.43 -2.54
N GLN A 34 0.05 17.54 -3.52
CA GLN A 34 0.60 16.39 -4.23
C GLN A 34 1.50 15.53 -3.32
N ILE A 35 2.36 16.19 -2.54
CA ILE A 35 3.23 15.54 -1.55
C ILE A 35 2.40 14.75 -0.53
N GLU A 36 1.33 15.36 -0.01
CA GLU A 36 0.43 14.71 0.94
C GLU A 36 -0.38 13.59 0.30
N SER A 37 -0.80 13.74 -0.96
CA SER A 37 -1.50 12.67 -1.70
C SER A 37 -0.63 11.41 -1.84
N TRP A 38 0.68 11.57 -2.04
CA TRP A 38 1.60 10.45 -2.23
C TRP A 38 2.20 9.90 -0.93
N ALA A 39 2.50 10.76 0.03
CA ALA A 39 3.28 10.41 1.21
C ALA A 39 2.63 10.93 2.51
N ASN A 40 1.32 10.76 2.69
CA ASN A 40 0.69 11.05 3.98
C ASN A 40 1.10 10.04 5.07
N LYS A 41 1.50 10.53 6.25
CA LYS A 41 1.90 9.69 7.40
C LYS A 41 0.86 8.63 7.80
N ILE A 42 -0.44 8.94 7.70
CA ILE A 42 -1.53 8.03 8.09
C ILE A 42 -1.76 6.95 7.02
N SER A 43 -1.65 7.31 5.74
CA SER A 43 -1.83 6.39 4.62
C SER A 43 -0.70 5.37 4.52
N LEU A 44 0.53 5.74 4.88
CA LEU A 44 1.69 4.84 4.80
C LEU A 44 1.64 3.65 5.77
N VAL A 45 0.77 3.70 6.79
CA VAL A 45 0.57 2.60 7.75
C VAL A 45 -0.56 1.66 7.30
N LYS A 46 -1.31 2.02 6.25
CA LYS A 46 -2.45 1.26 5.73
C LYS A 46 -2.21 0.88 4.28
N ILE A 47 -2.18 -0.41 4.01
CA ILE A 47 -2.06 -0.93 2.66
C ILE A 47 -3.46 -1.31 2.20
N ASP A 48 -3.96 -0.58 1.20
CA ASP A 48 -5.22 -0.87 0.53
C ASP A 48 -4.93 -1.55 -0.82
N THR A 49 -5.77 -2.51 -1.21
CA THR A 49 -5.70 -3.14 -2.53
C THR A 49 -7.08 -3.54 -3.04
N ASP A 50 -7.29 -3.42 -4.33
CA ASP A 50 -8.44 -3.99 -5.03
C ASP A 50 -8.01 -5.35 -5.62
N ALA A 51 -8.58 -6.43 -5.10
CA ALA A 51 -8.23 -7.80 -5.49
C ALA A 51 -9.40 -8.48 -6.20
N ASN A 52 -9.15 -9.09 -7.37
CA ASN A 52 -10.15 -9.95 -8.00
C ASN A 52 -10.34 -11.27 -7.20
N ILE A 53 -11.32 -12.07 -7.61
CA ILE A 53 -11.61 -13.37 -6.96
C ILE A 53 -10.42 -14.33 -6.90
N THR A 54 -9.51 -14.29 -7.89
CA THR A 54 -8.33 -15.17 -7.91
C THR A 54 -7.18 -14.68 -7.04
N ALA A 55 -7.03 -13.37 -6.87
CA ALA A 55 -6.01 -12.77 -6.01
C ALA A 55 -6.44 -12.71 -4.53
N ARG A 56 -7.75 -12.73 -4.24
CA ARG A 56 -8.27 -12.66 -2.86
C ARG A 56 -7.62 -13.67 -1.89
N PRO A 57 -7.54 -14.99 -2.20
CA PRO A 57 -6.94 -15.96 -1.26
C PRO A 57 -5.48 -15.66 -0.94
N LEU A 58 -4.71 -15.14 -1.91
CA LEU A 58 -3.32 -14.75 -1.71
C LEU A 58 -3.20 -13.60 -0.71
N PHE A 59 -4.06 -12.59 -0.83
CA PHE A 59 -4.06 -11.44 0.07
C PHE A 59 -4.56 -11.81 1.46
N GLU A 60 -5.59 -12.66 1.58
CA GLU A 60 -6.04 -13.19 2.87
C GLU A 60 -4.91 -13.94 3.59
N LYS A 61 -4.16 -14.80 2.88
CA LYS A 61 -2.98 -15.50 3.43
C LYS A 61 -1.88 -14.56 3.91
N ARG A 62 -1.77 -13.36 3.32
CA ARG A 62 -0.80 -12.32 3.71
C ARG A 62 -1.32 -11.37 4.80
N GLY A 63 -2.49 -11.66 5.37
CA GLY A 63 -3.07 -10.91 6.48
C GLY A 63 -3.92 -9.70 6.07
N PHE A 64 -4.31 -9.59 4.79
CA PHE A 64 -5.29 -8.59 4.36
C PHE A 64 -6.70 -9.04 4.72
N LYS A 65 -7.56 -8.09 5.05
CA LYS A 65 -8.97 -8.30 5.36
C LYS A 65 -9.85 -7.63 4.31
N VAL A 66 -10.94 -8.31 3.91
CA VAL A 66 -11.93 -7.73 3.01
C VAL A 66 -12.69 -6.61 3.73
N VAL A 67 -12.77 -5.45 3.10
CA VAL A 67 -13.55 -4.30 3.55
C VAL A 67 -14.84 -4.13 2.74
N LYS A 68 -14.79 -4.42 1.44
CA LYS A 68 -15.97 -4.32 0.57
C LYS A 68 -15.88 -5.29 -0.60
N SER A 69 -16.98 -5.96 -0.90
CA SER A 69 -17.14 -6.76 -2.13
C SER A 69 -17.93 -5.96 -3.17
N GLN A 70 -17.53 -6.05 -4.43
CA GLN A 70 -18.20 -5.37 -5.55
C GLN A 70 -18.12 -6.20 -6.82
N ILE A 71 -19.12 -6.11 -7.68
CA ILE A 71 -19.07 -6.65 -9.04
C ILE A 71 -18.66 -5.52 -9.96
N VAL A 72 -17.61 -5.73 -10.74
CA VAL A 72 -17.14 -4.79 -11.75
C VAL A 72 -17.29 -5.43 -13.12
N GLU A 73 -17.72 -4.63 -14.10
CA GLU A 73 -17.76 -5.05 -15.50
C GLU A 73 -16.50 -4.55 -16.21
N ARG A 74 -15.76 -5.47 -16.82
CA ARG A 74 -14.61 -5.14 -17.67
C ARG A 74 -14.76 -5.91 -18.97
N ASN A 75 -14.76 -5.19 -20.09
CA ASN A 75 -14.92 -5.76 -21.44
C ASN A 75 -16.17 -6.67 -21.56
N GLY A 76 -17.31 -6.24 -21.03
CA GLY A 76 -18.57 -7.01 -21.05
C GLY A 76 -18.63 -8.20 -20.08
N THR A 77 -17.57 -8.45 -19.30
CA THR A 77 -17.53 -9.54 -18.31
C THR A 77 -17.67 -9.01 -16.89
N LYS A 78 -18.67 -9.50 -16.16
CA LYS A 78 -18.89 -9.18 -14.74
C LYS A 78 -18.03 -10.06 -13.85
N THR A 79 -17.18 -9.45 -13.02
CA THR A 79 -16.25 -10.15 -12.13
C THR A 79 -16.33 -9.58 -10.71
N TRP A 80 -16.17 -10.45 -9.72
CA TRP A 80 -16.00 -10.02 -8.32
C TRP A 80 -14.64 -9.35 -8.10
N ASN A 81 -14.69 -8.16 -7.53
CA ASN A 81 -13.54 -7.42 -7.02
C ASN A 81 -13.77 -7.14 -5.52
N PHE A 82 -12.70 -7.21 -4.73
CA PHE A 82 -12.71 -7.11 -3.29
C PHE A 82 -11.76 -5.99 -2.88
N LYS A 83 -12.28 -4.95 -2.23
CA LYS A 83 -11.46 -3.96 -1.53
C LYS A 83 -10.92 -4.62 -0.27
N MET A 84 -9.61 -4.70 -0.14
CA MET A 84 -8.93 -5.35 0.99
C MET A 84 -7.94 -4.39 1.64
N LYS A 85 -7.75 -4.52 2.96
CA LYS A 85 -6.84 -3.68 3.74
C LYS A 85 -5.94 -4.50 4.67
N LYS A 86 -4.70 -4.07 4.83
CA LYS A 86 -3.76 -4.54 5.86
C LYS A 86 -3.19 -3.31 6.58
N SER A 87 -3.21 -3.33 7.91
CA SER A 87 -2.53 -2.32 8.71
C SER A 87 -1.16 -2.85 9.12
N LEU A 88 -0.13 -2.01 9.01
CA LEU A 88 1.19 -2.33 9.53
C LEU A 88 1.21 -2.01 11.03
N SER A 89 0.88 -3.01 11.85
CA SER A 89 1.12 -2.93 13.29
C SER A 89 2.60 -3.24 13.52
N ASN A 90 3.38 -2.18 13.75
CA ASN A 90 4.66 -2.13 14.48
C ASN A 90 5.79 -1.45 13.68
N GLY A 91 6.33 -0.39 14.28
CA GLY A 91 7.72 0.02 14.03
C GLY A 91 7.96 1.16 13.04
N VAL A 92 6.93 1.71 12.39
CA VAL A 92 7.15 2.89 11.53
C VAL A 92 7.23 4.14 12.41
N LYS A 93 8.45 4.53 12.78
CA LYS A 93 8.73 5.87 13.32
C LYS A 93 8.84 6.81 12.11
N ILE A 94 7.80 7.59 11.84
CA ILE A 94 7.78 8.65 10.81
C ILE A 94 7.79 10.02 11.47
#